data_AF-F9X0W4-F1
#
_entry.id   AF-F9X0W4-F1
#
_cell.length_a   1.000
_cell.length_b   1.000
_cell.length_c   1.000
_cell.angle_alpha   90.00
_cell.angle_beta   90.00
_cell.angle_gamma   90.00
#
_symmetry.space_group_name_H-M   'P 1'
#
loop_
_entity.id
_entity.type
_entity.pdbx_description
1 polymer ?
#
loop_
_entity_poly.entity_id
_entity_poly.type
_entity_poly.pdbx_seq_one_letter_code
_entity_poly.pdbx_strand_id
1 'polypeptide(L)'
;LKQLDPSQVPSLLQPSITFIAVDRGSTRITGPFRTLLKPLLDQFSLPRLLPNEVVLPCLSQQLPAIQRHFPSTRVLLHDAFTAHAQASLRTVNIPSEMRFAYNMKFALSCTISSVLRTITPWTTCLGPEISAVIEDAVTENTWVCKEVAAITGSQKDFSAAKNLSCILREDLEPRALALGQTLIVVAALAEKPVGSSECLAALTFGLRSSGQKKKWLRDYASKLIHAVLTPALESGVCLEAHGQNSLVRVDKRTKAIVGFCFRDFGSVKCHTPTLRNRGHQLLTVLPACWIETDVEEEGWDTLQHTMIHNHLQLLIRGLNLHPIEAWPVIRRQLD
;
A
#
# COMPACT_ATOMS: atom_id res chain seq x y z
N LEU A 1 1.46 23.90 8.59
CA LEU A 1 1.09 23.41 7.24
C LEU A 1 0.00 24.33 6.71
N LYS A 2 0.01 24.70 5.42
CA LYS A 2 -1.08 25.48 4.83
C LYS A 2 -2.32 24.61 4.77
N GLN A 3 -3.48 25.14 5.15
CA GLN A 3 -4.76 24.44 4.99
C GLN A 3 -5.10 24.37 3.49
N LEU A 4 -5.48 23.18 3.03
CA LEU A 4 -5.96 22.98 1.66
C LEU A 4 -7.42 23.39 1.57
N ASP A 5 -7.75 24.19 0.58
CA ASP A 5 -9.13 24.53 0.23
C ASP A 5 -9.79 23.34 -0.49
N PRO A 6 -11.09 23.04 -0.28
CA PRO A 6 -11.79 21.98 -0.99
C PRO A 6 -11.65 22.03 -2.52
N SER A 7 -11.54 23.23 -3.11
CA SER A 7 -11.30 23.42 -4.54
C SER A 7 -9.95 22.88 -5.03
N GLN A 8 -9.01 22.62 -4.11
CA GLN A 8 -7.67 22.08 -4.40
C GLN A 8 -7.64 20.55 -4.31
N VAL A 9 -8.69 19.89 -3.84
CA VAL A 9 -8.73 18.42 -3.76
C VAL A 9 -8.52 17.74 -5.13
N PRO A 10 -9.09 18.23 -6.26
CA PRO A 10 -8.85 17.63 -7.57
C PRO A 10 -7.36 17.59 -7.97
N SER A 11 -6.55 18.57 -7.57
CA SER A 11 -5.11 18.57 -7.91
C SER A 11 -4.32 17.51 -7.13
N LEU A 12 -4.86 16.99 -6.03
CA LEU A 12 -4.29 15.85 -5.30
C LEU A 12 -4.56 14.52 -6.00
N LEU A 13 -5.56 14.46 -6.89
CA LEU A 13 -5.90 13.26 -7.66
C LEU A 13 -5.00 13.10 -8.90
N GLN A 14 -4.45 14.21 -9.40
CA GLN A 14 -3.54 14.26 -10.53
C GLN A 14 -2.26 15.04 -10.16
N PRO A 15 -1.44 14.54 -9.21
CA PRO A 15 -0.27 15.27 -8.76
C PRO A 15 0.83 15.28 -9.82
N SER A 16 1.51 16.43 -9.95
CA SER A 16 2.76 16.52 -10.69
C SER A 16 3.92 15.88 -9.93
N ILE A 17 4.82 15.25 -10.68
CA ILE A 17 6.03 14.60 -10.20
C ILE A 17 7.24 15.43 -10.65
N THR A 18 8.11 15.78 -9.72
CA THR A 18 9.37 16.50 -9.96
C THR A 18 10.53 15.55 -9.75
N PHE A 19 11.56 15.62 -10.61
CA PHE A 19 12.82 14.94 -10.37
C PHE A 19 13.80 15.86 -9.64
N ILE A 20 14.35 15.36 -8.54
CA ILE A 20 15.34 16.05 -7.73
C ILE A 20 16.63 15.23 -7.63
N ALA A 21 17.72 15.93 -7.39
CA ALA A 21 18.98 15.37 -6.94
C ALA A 21 19.23 15.79 -5.49
N VAL A 22 19.67 14.85 -4.67
CA VAL A 22 20.08 15.09 -3.29
C VAL A 22 21.45 14.46 -3.03
N ASP A 23 22.14 14.91 -1.99
CA ASP A 23 23.39 14.30 -1.56
C ASP A 23 23.18 12.84 -1.15
N ARG A 24 23.97 11.91 -1.72
CA ARG A 24 23.88 10.47 -1.45
C ARG A 24 24.11 10.17 0.03
N GLY A 25 25.01 10.88 0.71
CA GLY A 25 25.29 10.70 2.14
C GLY A 25 24.08 11.03 3.02
N SER A 26 23.19 11.91 2.56
CA SER A 26 21.92 12.24 3.21
C SER A 26 20.78 11.23 2.96
N THR A 27 21.04 10.11 2.29
CA THR A 27 20.02 9.13 1.91
C THR A 27 20.31 7.71 2.38
N ARG A 28 19.25 6.94 2.62
CA ARG A 28 19.27 5.49 2.77
C ARG A 28 18.51 4.89 1.60
N ILE A 29 19.07 3.86 0.98
CA ILE A 29 18.49 3.18 -0.19
C ILE A 29 18.39 1.69 0.14
N THR A 30 17.21 1.11 -0.06
CA THR A 30 16.97 -0.33 0.04
C THR A 30 16.57 -0.87 -1.32
N GLY A 31 17.05 -2.07 -1.65
CA GLY A 31 16.78 -2.73 -2.93
C GLY A 31 17.44 -2.03 -4.12
N PRO A 32 17.19 -2.50 -5.35
CA PRO A 32 17.81 -1.97 -6.58
C PRO A 32 17.18 -0.65 -7.05
N PHE A 33 16.91 0.30 -6.14
CA PHE A 33 16.14 1.53 -6.42
C PHE A 33 16.63 2.30 -7.64
N ARG A 34 17.94 2.57 -7.72
CA ARG A 34 18.55 3.32 -8.82
C ARG A 34 18.40 2.60 -10.15
N THR A 35 18.63 1.29 -10.16
CA THR A 35 18.54 0.45 -11.35
C THR A 35 17.11 0.37 -11.84
N LEU A 36 16.14 0.17 -10.94
CA LEU A 36 14.72 0.09 -11.28
C LEU A 36 14.16 1.43 -11.74
N LEU A 37 14.64 2.55 -11.19
CA LEU A 37 14.19 3.89 -11.57
C LEU A 37 14.78 4.35 -12.92
N LYS A 38 15.97 3.84 -13.30
CA LYS A 38 16.71 4.29 -14.49
C LYS A 38 15.87 4.31 -15.79
N PRO A 39 15.09 3.28 -16.14
CA PRO A 39 14.30 3.29 -17.38
C PRO A 39 13.25 4.41 -17.44
N LEU A 40 12.78 4.90 -16.29
CA LEU A 40 11.92 6.07 -16.24
C LEU A 40 12.73 7.35 -16.47
N LEU A 41 13.87 7.50 -15.79
CA LEU A 41 14.72 8.70 -15.90
C LEU A 41 15.27 8.89 -17.32
N ASP A 42 15.61 7.80 -18.01
CA ASP A 42 16.16 7.82 -19.38
C ASP A 42 15.17 8.39 -20.41
N GLN A 43 13.88 8.51 -20.07
CA GLN A 43 12.86 9.13 -20.91
C GLN A 43 12.91 10.67 -20.88
N PHE A 44 13.72 11.24 -19.97
CA PHE A 44 13.82 12.68 -19.75
C PHE A 44 15.23 13.19 -19.98
N SER A 45 15.34 14.40 -20.52
CA SER A 45 16.62 15.10 -20.67
C SER A 45 17.00 15.78 -19.34
N LEU A 46 17.63 15.03 -18.44
CA LEU A 46 18.06 15.56 -17.15
C LEU A 46 19.43 16.25 -17.24
N PRO A 47 19.67 17.32 -16.44
CA PRO A 47 20.98 17.92 -16.30
C PRO A 47 22.03 16.90 -15.82
N ARG A 48 23.31 17.18 -16.09
CA ARG A 48 24.42 16.38 -15.59
C ARG A 48 24.39 16.30 -14.05
N LEU A 49 24.46 15.07 -13.53
CA LEU A 49 24.54 14.81 -12.10
C LEU A 49 25.95 15.10 -11.56
N LEU A 50 25.99 15.61 -10.34
CA LEU A 50 27.24 15.72 -9.58
C LEU A 50 27.65 14.34 -9.03
N PRO A 51 28.95 14.08 -8.80
CA PRO A 51 29.45 12.74 -8.43
C PRO A 51 28.79 12.10 -7.20
N ASN A 52 28.38 12.91 -6.22
CA ASN A 52 27.76 12.44 -4.98
C ASN A 52 26.23 12.56 -4.95
N GLU A 53 25.58 12.86 -6.09
CA GLU A 53 24.13 12.98 -6.12
C GLU A 53 23.42 11.63 -6.31
N VAL A 54 22.20 11.55 -5.82
CA VAL A 54 21.22 10.54 -6.20
C VAL A 54 19.95 11.20 -6.69
N VAL A 55 19.43 10.69 -7.80
CA VAL A 55 18.17 11.15 -8.39
C VAL A 55 17.01 10.36 -7.80
N LEU A 56 15.95 11.06 -7.47
CA LEU A 56 14.66 10.46 -7.12
C LEU A 56 13.50 11.36 -7.53
N PRO A 57 12.33 10.79 -7.83
CA PRO A 57 11.10 11.54 -7.97
C PRO A 57 10.54 11.95 -6.61
N CYS A 58 9.80 13.06 -6.59
CA CYS A 58 8.92 13.43 -5.48
C CYS A 58 7.64 14.09 -6.00
N LEU A 59 6.59 14.14 -5.18
CA LEU A 59 5.45 14.99 -5.45
C LEU A 59 5.92 16.45 -5.51
N SER A 60 5.56 17.21 -6.55
CA SER A 60 6.00 18.61 -6.68
C SER A 60 5.58 19.46 -5.48
N GLN A 61 4.39 19.20 -4.93
CA GLN A 61 3.89 19.84 -3.71
C GLN A 61 4.72 19.55 -2.44
N GLN A 62 5.50 18.47 -2.43
CA GLN A 62 6.37 18.11 -1.30
C GLN A 62 7.72 18.85 -1.34
N LEU A 63 8.07 19.45 -2.49
CA LEU A 63 9.37 20.09 -2.71
C LEU A 63 9.74 21.14 -1.64
N PRO A 64 8.84 22.05 -1.20
CA PRO A 64 9.18 23.03 -0.17
C PRO A 64 9.57 22.40 1.17
N ALA A 65 8.95 21.26 1.53
CA ALA A 65 9.30 20.52 2.74
C ALA A 65 10.64 19.80 2.56
N ILE A 66 10.89 19.21 1.39
CA ILE A 66 12.18 18.58 1.08
C ILE A 66 13.31 19.62 1.16
N GLN A 67 13.18 20.76 0.47
CA GLN A 67 14.22 21.80 0.47
C GLN A 67 14.52 22.35 1.87
N ARG A 68 13.51 22.42 2.74
CA ARG A 68 13.71 22.82 4.15
C ARG A 68 14.57 21.83 4.94
N HIS A 69 14.37 20.53 4.74
CA HIS A 69 15.06 19.48 5.50
C HIS A 69 16.32 18.93 4.81
N PHE A 70 16.45 19.19 3.51
CA PHE A 70 17.53 18.77 2.62
C PHE A 70 17.95 19.97 1.76
N PRO A 71 18.65 20.97 2.35
CA PRO A 71 18.93 22.25 1.68
C PRO A 71 19.84 22.12 0.45
N SER A 72 20.59 21.02 0.32
CA SER A 72 21.38 20.70 -0.88
C SER A 72 20.55 20.13 -2.04
N THR A 73 19.23 20.00 -1.89
CA THR A 73 18.35 19.48 -2.94
C THR A 73 18.39 20.39 -4.17
N ARG A 74 18.77 19.80 -5.30
CA ARG A 74 18.70 20.43 -6.63
C ARG A 74 17.49 19.89 -7.37
N VAL A 75 16.69 20.79 -7.95
CA VAL A 75 15.63 20.36 -8.87
C VAL A 75 16.26 20.14 -10.23
N LEU A 76 16.08 18.93 -10.76
CA LEU A 76 16.59 18.56 -12.09
C LEU A 76 15.56 18.83 -13.18
N LEU A 77 14.30 18.53 -12.89
CA LEU A 77 13.19 18.76 -13.80
C LEU A 77 11.89 18.94 -12.98
N HIS A 78 11.34 20.16 -13.02
CA HIS A 78 10.05 20.47 -12.43
C HIS A 78 8.91 19.84 -13.21
N ASP A 79 7.91 19.33 -12.49
CA ASP A 79 6.64 18.84 -13.06
C ASP A 79 6.85 17.97 -14.31
N ALA A 80 7.83 17.05 -14.22
CA ALA A 80 8.26 16.19 -15.32
C ALA A 80 7.09 15.44 -15.96
N PHE A 81 6.11 15.04 -15.14
CA PHE A 81 4.85 14.47 -15.59
C PHE A 81 3.77 14.54 -14.52
N THR A 82 2.52 14.34 -14.95
CA THR A 82 1.36 14.18 -14.07
C THR A 82 1.07 12.70 -13.85
N ALA A 83 0.93 12.28 -12.60
CA ALA A 83 0.57 10.91 -12.22
C ALA A 83 -0.89 10.83 -11.77
N HIS A 84 -1.42 9.62 -11.55
CA HIS A 84 -2.76 9.43 -10.99
C HIS A 84 -2.68 8.95 -9.56
N ALA A 85 -3.21 9.72 -8.62
CA ALA A 85 -3.17 9.33 -7.22
C ALA A 85 -4.18 8.21 -6.91
N GLN A 86 -3.73 7.25 -6.11
CA GLN A 86 -4.59 6.26 -5.48
C GLN A 86 -5.32 6.87 -4.27
N ALA A 87 -6.17 6.09 -3.61
CA ALA A 87 -6.94 6.54 -2.43
C ALA A 87 -6.09 7.11 -1.28
N SER A 88 -4.79 6.79 -1.20
CA SER A 88 -3.87 7.35 -0.20
C SER A 88 -3.36 8.76 -0.54
N LEU A 89 -3.68 9.29 -1.73
CA LEU A 89 -3.23 10.54 -2.37
C LEU A 89 -1.72 10.64 -2.64
N ARG A 90 -0.89 9.90 -1.91
CA ARG A 90 0.58 9.92 -2.03
C ARG A 90 1.18 8.69 -2.69
N THR A 91 0.36 7.66 -2.91
CA THR A 91 0.70 6.56 -3.81
C THR A 91 0.10 6.88 -5.15
N VAL A 92 0.89 6.82 -6.21
CA VAL A 92 0.48 7.19 -7.55
C VAL A 92 0.75 6.05 -8.53
N ASN A 93 -0.15 5.91 -9.49
CA ASN A 93 0.06 5.13 -10.70
C ASN A 93 0.81 6.00 -11.70
N ILE A 94 1.85 5.44 -12.31
CA ILE A 94 2.62 6.12 -13.35
C ILE A 94 1.88 5.99 -14.69
N PRO A 95 1.82 7.04 -15.53
CA PRO A 95 1.16 6.98 -16.83
C PRO A 95 1.64 5.80 -17.67
N SER A 96 0.71 5.11 -18.32
CA SER A 96 0.98 3.86 -19.04
C SER A 96 1.96 4.04 -20.20
N GLU A 97 2.00 5.25 -20.76
CA GLU A 97 2.86 5.67 -21.86
C GLU A 97 4.34 5.63 -21.46
N MET A 98 4.63 5.77 -20.15
CA MET A 98 6.00 5.69 -19.60
C MET A 98 6.48 4.27 -19.39
N ARG A 99 5.61 3.27 -19.57
CA ARG A 99 5.94 1.83 -19.49
C ARG A 99 6.73 1.45 -18.24
N PHE A 100 6.40 2.09 -17.12
CA PHE A 100 7.06 1.85 -15.84
C PHE A 100 6.26 0.85 -15.00
N ALA A 101 6.91 -0.24 -14.58
CA ALA A 101 6.24 -1.40 -14.00
C ALA A 101 5.82 -1.22 -12.52
N TYR A 102 6.03 -0.05 -11.93
CA TYR A 102 5.85 0.19 -10.51
C TYR A 102 4.97 1.39 -10.23
N ASN A 103 4.12 1.26 -9.23
CA ASN A 103 3.52 2.38 -8.54
C ASN A 103 4.57 3.06 -7.64
N MET A 104 4.40 4.36 -7.38
CA MET A 104 5.29 5.11 -6.50
C MET A 104 4.56 5.66 -5.29
N LYS A 105 5.10 5.44 -4.10
CA LYS A 105 4.58 6.00 -2.85
C LYS A 105 5.55 7.03 -2.28
N PHE A 106 5.04 8.23 -2.00
CA PHE A 106 5.84 9.39 -1.61
C PHE A 106 5.53 9.89 -0.21
N ALA A 107 6.48 10.64 0.37
CA ALA A 107 6.17 11.55 1.47
C ALA A 107 5.28 12.70 0.97
N LEU A 108 4.30 13.08 1.79
CA LEU A 108 3.39 14.18 1.54
C LEU A 108 3.12 14.95 2.84
N SER A 109 3.48 16.22 2.87
CA SER A 109 3.24 17.15 3.98
C SER A 109 1.77 17.60 4.05
N CYS A 110 0.85 16.64 4.09
CA CYS A 110 -0.58 16.84 4.22
C CYS A 110 -1.10 15.95 5.35
N THR A 111 -1.92 16.50 6.24
CA THR A 111 -2.67 15.67 7.19
C THR A 111 -3.91 15.15 6.47
N ILE A 112 -4.04 13.83 6.42
CA ILE A 112 -5.25 13.15 5.93
C ILE A 112 -5.76 12.30 7.07
N SER A 113 -7.05 12.41 7.37
CA SER A 113 -7.65 11.97 8.64
C SER A 113 -6.92 12.58 9.85
N SER A 114 -6.24 11.78 10.66
CA SER A 114 -5.56 12.19 11.89
C SER A 114 -4.03 12.23 11.76
N VAL A 115 -3.46 11.83 10.62
CA VAL A 115 -2.02 11.58 10.49
C VAL A 115 -1.39 12.37 9.34
N LEU A 116 -0.22 12.95 9.63
CA LEU A 116 0.63 13.57 8.62
C LEU A 116 1.18 12.51 7.67
N ARG A 117 1.00 12.70 6.37
CA ARG A 117 1.30 11.70 5.34
C ARG A 117 2.77 11.70 4.89
N THR A 118 3.69 11.86 5.83
CA THR A 118 5.12 11.53 5.69
C THR A 118 5.38 10.03 5.85
N ILE A 119 6.57 9.54 5.51
CA ILE A 119 6.93 8.12 5.65
C ILE A 119 8.23 8.04 6.46
N THR A 120 8.20 7.33 7.59
CA THR A 120 9.40 7.20 8.44
C THR A 120 10.44 6.30 7.77
N PRO A 121 11.74 6.52 8.02
CA PRO A 121 12.78 5.61 7.53
C PRO A 121 12.59 4.16 7.97
N TRP A 122 12.03 3.91 9.16
CA TRP A 122 11.65 2.56 9.63
C TRP A 122 10.77 1.84 8.61
N THR A 123 9.66 2.48 8.24
CA THR A 123 8.69 1.94 7.29
C THR A 123 9.28 1.87 5.87
N THR A 124 10.03 2.89 5.45
CA THR A 124 10.52 2.97 4.06
C THR A 124 11.52 1.87 3.73
N CYS A 125 12.40 1.52 4.68
CA CYS A 125 13.48 0.59 4.40
C CYS A 125 13.06 -0.88 4.44
N LEU A 126 12.00 -1.24 5.17
CA LEU A 126 11.63 -2.63 5.44
C LEU A 126 10.77 -3.30 4.35
N GLY A 127 10.17 -2.49 3.47
CA GLY A 127 9.26 -2.97 2.42
C GLY A 127 9.76 -4.20 1.65
N PRO A 128 11.00 -4.21 1.13
CA PRO A 128 11.54 -5.35 0.37
C PRO A 128 11.64 -6.65 1.16
N GLU A 129 12.13 -6.61 2.40
CA GLU A 129 12.29 -7.81 3.24
C GLU A 129 10.93 -8.36 3.65
N ILE A 130 10.02 -7.50 4.11
CA ILE A 130 8.66 -7.92 4.48
C ILE A 130 7.92 -8.50 3.28
N SER A 131 8.07 -7.88 2.09
CA SER A 131 7.45 -8.39 0.87
C SER A 131 7.93 -9.81 0.53
N ALA A 132 9.23 -10.09 0.71
CA ALA A 132 9.80 -11.41 0.46
C ALA A 132 9.30 -12.46 1.48
N VAL A 133 9.22 -12.10 2.76
CA VAL A 133 8.69 -12.99 3.81
C VAL A 133 7.23 -13.36 3.53
N ILE A 134 6.39 -12.37 3.19
CA ILE A 134 4.98 -12.63 2.88
C ILE A 134 4.87 -13.48 1.62
N GLU A 135 5.65 -13.19 0.57
CA GLU A 135 5.63 -13.96 -0.68
C GLU A 135 5.99 -15.43 -0.46
N ASP A 136 6.94 -15.73 0.42
CA ASP A 136 7.33 -17.09 0.82
C ASP A 136 6.25 -17.83 1.63
N ALA A 137 5.43 -17.09 2.40
CA ALA A 137 4.39 -17.66 3.24
C ALA A 137 3.09 -17.96 2.48
N VAL A 138 2.77 -17.18 1.45
CA VAL A 138 1.44 -17.17 0.84
C VAL A 138 1.25 -18.19 -0.29
N THR A 139 -0.01 -18.53 -0.58
CA THR A 139 -0.39 -19.45 -1.67
C THR A 139 -0.80 -18.69 -2.95
N GLU A 140 -1.07 -19.41 -4.03
CA GLU A 140 -1.52 -18.87 -5.33
C GLU A 140 -2.75 -17.94 -5.30
N ASN A 141 -3.59 -18.06 -4.26
CA ASN A 141 -4.77 -17.24 -4.06
C ASN A 141 -4.47 -15.86 -3.46
N THR A 142 -3.23 -15.65 -3.01
CA THR A 142 -2.78 -14.40 -2.40
C THR A 142 -1.62 -13.83 -3.18
N TRP A 143 -1.74 -12.59 -3.62
CA TRP A 143 -0.63 -11.86 -4.23
C TRP A 143 -0.12 -10.76 -3.30
N VAL A 144 1.15 -10.42 -3.46
CA VAL A 144 1.81 -9.36 -2.70
C VAL A 144 2.14 -8.26 -3.70
N CYS A 145 1.63 -7.05 -3.51
CA CYS A 145 2.11 -5.89 -4.26
C CYS A 145 3.46 -5.48 -3.65
N LYS A 146 4.54 -6.14 -4.06
CA LYS A 146 5.84 -6.05 -3.38
C LYS A 146 6.40 -4.63 -3.42
N GLU A 147 6.90 -4.18 -2.28
CA GLU A 147 7.71 -2.95 -2.20
C GLU A 147 9.15 -3.33 -2.52
N VAL A 148 9.54 -3.24 -3.79
CA VAL A 148 10.79 -3.85 -4.30
C VAL A 148 12.04 -3.02 -4.03
N ALA A 149 11.88 -1.71 -3.85
CA ALA A 149 12.97 -0.80 -3.57
C ALA A 149 12.46 0.50 -2.97
N ALA A 150 13.31 1.19 -2.23
CA ALA A 150 12.97 2.46 -1.63
C ALA A 150 14.18 3.36 -1.41
N ILE A 151 13.91 4.65 -1.24
CA ILE A 151 14.86 5.66 -0.81
C ILE A 151 14.21 6.55 0.25
N THR A 152 14.99 6.93 1.27
CA THR A 152 14.55 7.83 2.35
C THR A 152 15.71 8.69 2.86
N GLY A 153 15.43 9.68 3.70
CA GLY A 153 16.46 10.45 4.40
C GLY A 153 17.27 9.60 5.39
N SER A 154 18.57 9.90 5.52
CA SER A 154 19.48 9.22 6.46
C SER A 154 19.70 9.98 7.77
N GLN A 155 19.12 11.17 7.93
CA GLN A 155 19.32 12.02 9.11
C GLN A 155 18.95 11.30 10.42
N LYS A 156 19.69 11.59 11.49
CA LYS A 156 19.39 11.10 12.85
C LYS A 156 18.03 11.60 13.34
N ASP A 157 17.67 12.85 13.00
CA ASP A 157 16.34 13.38 13.25
C ASP A 157 15.34 12.79 12.24
N PHE A 158 14.53 11.84 12.71
CA PHE A 158 13.48 11.21 11.93
C PHE A 158 12.40 12.20 11.48
N SER A 159 12.19 13.30 12.22
CA SER A 159 11.25 14.36 11.84
C SER A 159 11.68 15.03 10.53
N ALA A 160 12.99 15.21 10.33
CA ALA A 160 13.56 15.68 9.08
C ALA A 160 13.57 14.58 8.00
N ALA A 161 14.09 13.39 8.32
CA ALA A 161 14.30 12.31 7.37
C ALA A 161 13.01 11.87 6.65
N LYS A 162 11.88 11.84 7.35
CA LYS A 162 10.59 11.38 6.82
C LYS A 162 9.97 12.24 5.71
N ASN A 163 10.57 13.40 5.42
CA ASN A 163 10.10 14.31 4.37
C ASN A 163 10.63 13.96 2.98
N LEU A 164 11.68 13.14 2.91
CA LEU A 164 12.21 12.60 1.67
C LEU A 164 11.97 11.09 1.69
N SER A 165 11.01 10.61 0.92
CA SER A 165 10.79 9.17 0.75
C SER A 165 10.12 8.86 -0.58
N CYS A 166 10.61 7.82 -1.25
CA CYS A 166 10.01 7.23 -2.43
C CYS A 166 10.12 5.70 -2.31
N ILE A 167 9.00 5.00 -2.40
CA ILE A 167 8.92 3.54 -2.42
C ILE A 167 8.40 3.11 -3.79
N LEU A 168 9.09 2.17 -4.42
CA LEU A 168 8.65 1.50 -5.65
C LEU A 168 7.88 0.24 -5.27
N ARG A 169 6.62 0.17 -5.69
CA ARG A 169 5.73 -0.96 -5.44
C ARG A 169 5.28 -1.58 -6.75
N GLU A 170 5.31 -2.90 -6.86
CA GLU A 170 4.81 -3.60 -8.05
C GLU A 170 3.38 -3.18 -8.41
N ASP A 171 3.17 -2.96 -9.70
CA ASP A 171 1.83 -2.86 -10.27
C ASP A 171 1.36 -4.23 -10.75
N LEU A 172 0.27 -4.71 -10.14
CA LEU A 172 -0.31 -6.03 -10.46
C LEU A 172 -1.48 -5.93 -11.44
N GLU A 173 -1.88 -4.73 -11.87
CA GLU A 173 -2.94 -4.55 -12.88
C GLU A 173 -2.61 -5.27 -14.21
N PRO A 174 -1.37 -5.21 -14.76
CA PRO A 174 -1.03 -5.95 -15.98
C PRO A 174 -1.17 -7.47 -15.81
N ARG A 175 -0.78 -8.00 -14.65
CA ARG A 175 -0.92 -9.43 -14.32
C ARG A 175 -2.39 -9.83 -14.21
N ALA A 176 -3.21 -9.02 -13.54
CA ALA A 176 -4.64 -9.26 -13.43
C ALA A 176 -5.30 -9.27 -14.81
N LEU A 177 -4.99 -8.28 -15.64
CA LEU A 177 -5.51 -8.18 -17.00
C LEU A 177 -5.16 -9.42 -17.85
N ALA A 178 -3.90 -9.86 -17.81
CA ALA A 178 -3.44 -11.04 -18.55
C ALA A 178 -4.18 -12.33 -18.15
N LEU A 179 -4.66 -12.42 -16.90
CA LEU A 179 -5.42 -13.55 -16.37
C LEU A 179 -6.94 -13.37 -16.49
N GLY A 180 -7.42 -12.33 -17.19
CA GLY A 180 -8.85 -12.02 -17.28
C GLY A 180 -9.47 -11.61 -15.94
N GLN A 181 -8.66 -11.14 -15.01
CA GLN A 181 -9.05 -10.69 -13.67
C GLN A 181 -9.08 -9.16 -13.59
N THR A 182 -9.71 -8.65 -12.55
CA THR A 182 -9.63 -7.24 -12.14
C THR A 182 -9.30 -7.16 -10.65
N LEU A 183 -8.56 -6.14 -10.27
CA LEU A 183 -8.28 -5.81 -8.88
C LEU A 183 -9.26 -4.74 -8.43
N ILE A 184 -9.91 -4.92 -7.29
CA ILE A 184 -10.83 -3.92 -6.73
C ILE A 184 -10.38 -3.58 -5.32
N VAL A 185 -10.14 -2.29 -5.06
CA VAL A 185 -9.86 -1.80 -3.70
C VAL A 185 -11.06 -2.11 -2.81
N VAL A 186 -10.83 -2.91 -1.76
CA VAL A 186 -11.90 -3.40 -0.89
C VAL A 186 -12.67 -2.26 -0.24
N ALA A 187 -11.99 -1.19 0.17
CA ALA A 187 -12.65 -0.02 0.77
C ALA A 187 -13.78 0.51 -0.13
N ALA A 188 -13.60 0.49 -1.45
CA ALA A 188 -14.63 0.93 -2.39
C ALA A 188 -15.86 0.02 -2.39
N LEU A 189 -15.74 -1.28 -2.11
CA LEU A 189 -16.87 -2.21 -2.15
C LEU A 189 -17.92 -1.92 -1.07
N ALA A 190 -17.49 -1.42 0.09
CA ALA A 190 -18.39 -1.05 1.17
C ALA A 190 -19.08 0.30 0.94
N GLU A 191 -18.54 1.15 0.06
CA GLU A 191 -19.09 2.47 -0.24
C GLU A 191 -20.45 2.39 -0.93
N LYS A 192 -21.27 3.41 -0.67
CA LYS A 192 -22.61 3.55 -1.20
C LYS A 192 -22.69 4.79 -2.08
N PRO A 193 -22.93 4.66 -3.39
CA PRO A 193 -23.07 5.81 -4.27
C PRO A 193 -24.18 6.75 -3.79
N VAL A 194 -24.01 8.06 -4.01
CA VAL A 194 -25.01 9.07 -3.65
C VAL A 194 -26.33 8.73 -4.34
N GLY A 195 -27.42 8.67 -3.56
CA GLY A 195 -28.76 8.33 -4.05
C GLY A 195 -29.01 6.83 -4.28
N SER A 196 -28.01 5.96 -4.14
CA SER A 196 -28.21 4.50 -4.16
C SER A 196 -28.85 4.05 -2.84
N SER A 197 -29.55 2.90 -2.84
CA SER A 197 -29.91 2.16 -1.63
C SER A 197 -28.87 1.08 -1.26
N GLU A 198 -28.05 0.66 -2.23
CA GLU A 198 -27.13 -0.47 -2.16
C GLU A 198 -25.66 -0.03 -2.26
N CYS A 199 -24.75 -0.80 -1.64
CA CYS A 199 -23.31 -0.59 -1.74
C CYS A 199 -22.75 -1.06 -3.08
N LEU A 200 -21.51 -0.64 -3.39
CA LEU A 200 -20.81 -1.01 -4.61
C LEU A 200 -20.59 -2.53 -4.74
N ALA A 201 -20.43 -3.28 -3.63
CA ALA A 201 -20.40 -4.74 -3.70
C ALA A 201 -21.71 -5.32 -4.25
N ALA A 202 -22.85 -4.93 -3.68
CA ALA A 202 -24.15 -5.42 -4.12
C ALA A 202 -24.44 -5.04 -5.58
N LEU A 203 -24.10 -3.82 -5.98
CA LEU A 203 -24.27 -3.34 -7.36
C LEU A 203 -23.36 -4.08 -8.35
N THR A 204 -22.07 -4.21 -8.05
CA THR A 204 -21.06 -4.83 -8.94
C THR A 204 -21.35 -6.31 -9.18
N PHE A 205 -21.72 -7.03 -8.11
CA PHE A 205 -21.95 -8.47 -8.14
C PHE A 205 -23.43 -8.85 -8.33
N GLY A 206 -24.33 -7.88 -8.48
CA GLY A 206 -25.76 -8.12 -8.73
C GLY A 206 -26.49 -8.81 -7.58
N LEU A 207 -26.13 -8.48 -6.34
CA LEU A 207 -26.65 -9.12 -5.13
C LEU A 207 -27.96 -8.46 -4.71
N ARG A 208 -29.10 -9.05 -5.12
CA ARG A 208 -30.44 -8.46 -4.93
C ARG A 208 -31.18 -8.96 -3.70
N SER A 209 -30.77 -10.09 -3.13
CA SER A 209 -31.42 -10.68 -1.95
C SER A 209 -30.43 -10.92 -0.81
N SER A 210 -30.94 -11.00 0.43
CA SER A 210 -30.15 -11.37 1.60
C SER A 210 -29.43 -12.72 1.41
N GLY A 211 -30.09 -13.70 0.77
CA GLY A 211 -29.48 -15.00 0.45
C GLY A 211 -28.27 -14.88 -0.48
N GLN A 212 -28.36 -14.08 -1.54
CA GLN A 212 -27.24 -13.82 -2.46
C GLN A 212 -26.09 -13.10 -1.76
N LYS A 213 -26.41 -12.10 -0.93
CA LYS A 213 -25.42 -11.34 -0.15
C LYS A 213 -24.69 -12.23 0.86
N LYS A 214 -25.40 -13.11 1.57
CA LYS A 214 -24.79 -14.09 2.50
C LYS A 214 -23.93 -15.12 1.77
N LYS A 215 -24.37 -15.61 0.61
CA LYS A 215 -23.57 -16.52 -0.22
C LYS A 215 -22.27 -15.84 -0.66
N TRP A 216 -22.36 -14.62 -1.21
CA TRP A 216 -21.19 -13.86 -1.62
C TRP A 216 -20.25 -13.56 -0.45
N LEU A 217 -20.79 -13.16 0.72
CA LEU A 217 -20.00 -12.90 1.93
C LEU A 217 -19.25 -14.14 2.41
N ARG A 218 -19.87 -15.33 2.34
CA ARG A 218 -19.19 -16.60 2.67
C ARG A 218 -17.99 -16.84 1.76
N ASP A 219 -18.22 -16.75 0.44
CA ASP A 219 -17.20 -17.05 -0.56
C ASP A 219 -16.05 -16.01 -0.47
N TYR A 220 -16.39 -14.75 -0.18
CA TYR A 220 -15.45 -13.67 0.12
C TYR A 220 -14.63 -13.93 1.38
N ALA A 221 -15.29 -14.22 2.50
CA ALA A 221 -14.66 -14.39 3.80
C ALA A 221 -13.72 -15.60 3.82
N SER A 222 -14.10 -16.70 3.17
CA SER A 222 -13.26 -17.89 3.02
C SER A 222 -11.90 -17.55 2.41
N LYS A 223 -11.90 -16.79 1.30
CA LYS A 223 -10.67 -16.39 0.62
C LYS A 223 -9.89 -15.34 1.42
N LEU A 224 -10.56 -14.39 2.06
CA LEU A 224 -9.90 -13.36 2.86
C LEU A 224 -9.19 -13.94 4.08
N ILE A 225 -9.90 -14.75 4.86
CA ILE A 225 -9.39 -15.34 6.10
C ILE A 225 -8.14 -16.15 5.81
N HIS A 226 -8.19 -17.03 4.82
CA HIS A 226 -7.01 -17.79 4.41
C HIS A 226 -5.88 -16.84 3.97
N ALA A 227 -6.17 -15.84 3.13
CA ALA A 227 -5.15 -14.95 2.60
C ALA A 227 -4.45 -14.11 3.68
N VAL A 228 -5.16 -13.75 4.76
CA VAL A 228 -4.64 -12.93 5.87
C VAL A 228 -3.98 -13.78 6.96
N LEU A 229 -4.58 -14.92 7.33
CA LEU A 229 -4.08 -15.74 8.43
C LEU A 229 -2.85 -16.56 8.03
N THR A 230 -2.71 -16.98 6.77
CA THR A 230 -1.54 -17.73 6.31
C THR A 230 -0.23 -17.01 6.66
N PRO A 231 0.06 -15.76 6.23
CA PRO A 231 1.33 -15.13 6.57
C PRO A 231 1.53 -14.93 8.09
N ALA A 232 0.46 -14.69 8.85
CA ALA A 232 0.54 -14.54 10.30
C ALA A 232 0.95 -15.84 11.00
N LEU A 233 0.30 -16.96 10.64
CA LEU A 233 0.56 -18.26 11.25
C LEU A 233 1.87 -18.88 10.77
N GLU A 234 2.15 -18.75 9.47
CA GLU A 234 3.28 -19.41 8.82
C GLU A 234 4.60 -18.66 9.01
N SER A 235 4.56 -17.32 9.03
CA SER A 235 5.76 -16.47 9.03
C SER A 235 5.78 -15.41 10.13
N GLY A 236 4.74 -15.34 10.98
CA GLY A 236 4.63 -14.32 12.03
C GLY A 236 4.27 -12.94 11.50
N VAL A 237 4.00 -12.77 10.21
CA VAL A 237 3.68 -11.46 9.61
C VAL A 237 2.17 -11.22 9.63
N CYS A 238 1.73 -10.43 10.59
CA CYS A 238 0.37 -9.96 10.74
C CYS A 238 0.12 -8.75 9.83
N LEU A 239 -0.62 -8.97 8.75
CA LEU A 239 -0.96 -7.93 7.76
C LEU A 239 -1.91 -6.87 8.33
N GLU A 240 -1.72 -5.62 7.94
CA GLU A 240 -2.68 -4.53 8.16
C GLU A 240 -3.82 -4.62 7.10
N ALA A 241 -4.60 -5.70 7.14
CA ALA A 241 -5.53 -6.12 6.09
C ALA A 241 -6.86 -5.32 6.06
N HIS A 242 -6.79 -4.01 6.24
CA HIS A 242 -7.95 -3.12 6.13
C HIS A 242 -8.34 -2.86 4.66
N GLY A 243 -9.49 -2.23 4.42
CA GLY A 243 -10.06 -2.10 3.07
C GLY A 243 -9.19 -1.37 2.05
N GLN A 244 -8.36 -0.41 2.47
CA GLN A 244 -7.47 0.33 1.56
C GLN A 244 -6.17 -0.42 1.17
N ASN A 245 -5.69 -1.32 2.04
CA ASN A 245 -4.50 -2.16 1.84
C ASN A 245 -4.83 -3.51 1.19
N SER A 246 -6.12 -3.82 1.03
CA SER A 246 -6.62 -5.05 0.43
C SER A 246 -7.22 -4.78 -0.95
N LEU A 247 -6.82 -5.59 -1.93
CA LEU A 247 -7.42 -5.65 -3.26
C LEU A 247 -8.08 -7.02 -3.41
N VAL A 248 -9.38 -7.07 -3.68
CA VAL A 248 -10.01 -8.35 -4.05
C VAL A 248 -9.73 -8.62 -5.53
N ARG A 249 -9.36 -9.86 -5.84
CA ARG A 249 -9.17 -10.34 -7.21
C ARG A 249 -10.47 -10.97 -7.69
N VAL A 250 -10.97 -10.52 -8.83
CA VAL A 250 -12.24 -10.96 -9.39
C VAL A 250 -12.05 -11.42 -10.82
N ASP A 251 -12.55 -12.59 -11.16
CA ASP A 251 -12.63 -13.05 -12.55
C ASP A 251 -13.68 -12.24 -13.31
N LYS A 252 -13.30 -11.58 -14.42
CA LYS A 252 -14.18 -10.62 -15.12
C LYS A 252 -15.36 -11.29 -15.80
N ARG A 253 -15.26 -12.58 -16.14
CA ARG A 253 -16.29 -13.32 -16.89
C ARG A 253 -17.36 -13.89 -15.95
N THR A 254 -16.92 -14.53 -14.87
CA THR A 254 -17.78 -15.23 -13.91
C THR A 254 -18.18 -14.34 -12.73
N LYS A 255 -17.46 -13.24 -12.51
CA LYS A 255 -17.53 -12.40 -11.30
C LYS A 255 -17.20 -13.14 -10.01
N ALA A 256 -16.54 -14.30 -10.10
CA ALA A 256 -16.10 -15.04 -8.94
C ALA A 256 -14.93 -14.33 -8.26
N ILE A 257 -14.90 -14.39 -6.92
CA ILE A 257 -13.74 -13.97 -6.13
C ILE A 257 -12.70 -15.07 -6.24
N VAL A 258 -11.53 -14.73 -6.78
CA VAL A 258 -10.45 -15.70 -7.02
C VAL A 258 -9.29 -15.54 -6.05
N GLY A 259 -9.28 -14.50 -5.22
CA GLY A 259 -8.22 -14.27 -4.25
C GLY A 259 -8.10 -12.83 -3.79
N PHE A 260 -6.97 -12.51 -3.15
CA PHE A 260 -6.65 -11.16 -2.69
C PHE A 260 -5.23 -10.74 -3.09
N CYS A 261 -5.00 -9.44 -3.15
CA CYS A 261 -3.67 -8.85 -3.12
C CYS A 261 -3.54 -7.91 -1.93
N PHE A 262 -2.39 -7.92 -1.27
CA PHE A 262 -2.09 -6.99 -0.18
C PHE A 262 -0.97 -6.04 -0.54
N ARG A 263 -1.04 -4.84 0.01
CA ARG A 263 -0.06 -3.75 -0.20
C ARG A 263 0.10 -2.94 1.09
N ASP A 264 1.08 -2.04 1.09
CA ASP A 264 1.39 -1.14 2.22
C ASP A 264 1.84 -1.91 3.48
N PHE A 265 3.11 -2.34 3.49
CA PHE A 265 3.65 -3.13 4.60
C PHE A 265 4.30 -2.31 5.71
N GLY A 266 4.07 -1.00 5.70
CA GLY A 266 4.73 -0.06 6.59
C GLY A 266 4.30 -0.09 8.06
N SER A 267 3.22 -0.81 8.32
CA SER A 267 2.52 -0.88 9.60
C SER A 267 2.17 -2.31 10.02
N VAL A 268 2.76 -3.31 9.37
CA VAL A 268 2.56 -4.71 9.76
C VAL A 268 3.15 -4.96 11.13
N LYS A 269 2.72 -6.05 11.77
CA LYS A 269 3.38 -6.59 12.96
C LYS A 269 4.06 -7.90 12.61
N CYS A 270 5.30 -8.07 13.04
CA CYS A 270 6.10 -9.25 12.79
C CYS A 270 6.46 -9.89 14.12
N HIS A 271 5.89 -11.07 14.38
CA HIS A 271 6.24 -11.88 15.52
C HIS A 271 7.62 -12.52 15.29
N THR A 272 8.65 -11.94 15.88
CA THR A 272 10.06 -12.29 15.64
C THR A 272 10.37 -13.77 15.88
N PRO A 273 9.84 -14.43 16.94
CA PRO A 273 10.06 -15.85 17.15
C PRO A 273 9.53 -16.72 15.99
N THR A 274 8.31 -16.48 15.50
CA THR A 274 7.75 -17.23 14.36
C THR A 274 8.52 -16.96 13.08
N LEU A 275 8.87 -15.69 12.83
CA LEU A 275 9.65 -15.29 11.67
C LEU A 275 10.99 -16.04 11.60
N ARG A 276 11.72 -16.08 12.73
CA ARG A 276 13.01 -16.78 12.85
C ARG A 276 12.87 -18.29 12.72
N ASN A 277 11.81 -18.88 13.28
CA ASN A 277 11.53 -20.31 13.14
C ASN A 277 11.30 -20.72 11.67
N ARG A 278 10.77 -19.81 10.84
CA ARG A 278 10.66 -20.00 9.39
C ARG A 278 11.95 -19.68 8.62
N GLY A 279 13.04 -19.35 9.31
CA GLY A 279 14.34 -19.07 8.70
C GLY A 279 14.48 -17.65 8.13
N HIS A 280 13.56 -16.74 8.44
CA HIS A 280 13.63 -15.35 8.01
C HIS A 280 14.21 -14.44 9.10
N GLN A 281 14.90 -13.38 8.68
CA GLN A 281 15.37 -12.32 9.54
C GLN A 281 15.24 -10.99 8.80
N LEU A 282 14.76 -9.96 9.51
CA LEU A 282 14.73 -8.59 8.97
C LEU A 282 16.08 -7.92 9.28
N LEU A 283 16.88 -7.64 8.26
CA LEU A 283 18.24 -7.11 8.39
C LEU A 283 18.27 -5.59 8.23
N THR A 284 17.25 -5.01 7.60
CA THR A 284 17.16 -3.57 7.33
C THR A 284 16.43 -2.79 8.44
N VAL A 285 16.03 -3.47 9.52
CA VAL A 285 15.33 -2.84 10.65
C VAL A 285 16.24 -1.80 11.30
N LEU A 286 15.70 -0.60 11.50
CA LEU A 286 16.39 0.43 12.29
C LEU A 286 16.05 0.28 13.77
N PRO A 287 16.95 0.66 14.70
CA PRO A 287 16.68 0.59 16.14
C PRO A 287 15.34 1.23 16.52
N ALA A 288 14.64 0.61 17.48
CA ALA A 288 13.32 1.02 17.95
C ALA A 288 12.22 1.00 16.86
N CYS A 289 12.39 0.21 15.80
CA CYS A 289 11.28 -0.10 14.90
C CYS A 289 10.18 -0.82 15.67
N TRP A 290 8.94 -0.39 15.47
CA TRP A 290 7.76 -0.90 16.16
C TRP A 290 7.10 -2.09 15.44
N ILE A 291 7.66 -2.50 14.29
CA ILE A 291 7.14 -3.59 13.45
C ILE A 291 7.45 -4.95 14.09
N GLU A 292 8.68 -5.13 14.58
CA GLU A 292 9.08 -6.35 15.28
C GLU A 292 8.49 -6.40 16.69
N THR A 293 8.05 -7.59 17.10
CA THR A 293 7.53 -7.85 18.44
C THR A 293 7.75 -9.31 18.81
N ASP A 294 7.93 -9.58 20.10
CA ASP A 294 7.98 -10.94 20.66
C ASP A 294 6.65 -11.31 21.34
N VAL A 295 5.60 -10.49 21.15
CA VAL A 295 4.28 -10.63 21.77
C VAL A 295 3.25 -10.94 20.69
N GLU A 296 2.69 -12.15 20.70
CA GLU A 296 1.70 -12.60 19.71
C GLU A 296 0.45 -11.73 19.70
N GLU A 297 0.03 -11.23 20.87
CA GLU A 297 -1.15 -10.40 21.05
C GLU A 297 -1.08 -9.09 20.25
N GLU A 298 0.10 -8.49 20.06
CA GLU A 298 0.23 -7.28 19.23
C GLU A 298 -0.05 -7.58 17.75
N GLY A 299 0.33 -8.76 17.29
CA GLY A 299 0.01 -9.26 15.96
C GLY A 299 -1.49 -9.50 15.84
N TRP A 300 -2.09 -10.15 16.84
CA TRP A 300 -3.53 -10.40 16.90
C TRP A 300 -4.35 -9.10 16.91
N ASP A 301 -3.96 -8.10 17.70
CA ASP A 301 -4.62 -6.79 17.76
C ASP A 301 -4.66 -6.14 16.37
N THR A 302 -3.56 -6.26 15.61
CA THR A 302 -3.48 -5.75 14.24
C THR A 302 -4.46 -6.49 13.31
N LEU A 303 -4.48 -7.81 13.35
CA LEU A 303 -5.38 -8.62 12.52
C LEU A 303 -6.85 -8.39 12.89
N GLN A 304 -7.17 -8.39 14.17
CA GLN A 304 -8.52 -8.19 14.67
C GLN A 304 -9.04 -6.80 14.30
N HIS A 305 -8.25 -5.75 14.52
CA HIS A 305 -8.65 -4.40 14.15
C HIS A 305 -8.88 -4.27 12.63
N THR A 306 -7.95 -4.77 11.83
CA THR A 306 -7.92 -4.46 10.39
C THR A 306 -8.81 -5.40 9.57
N MET A 307 -8.78 -6.70 9.82
CA MET A 307 -9.57 -7.70 9.09
C MET A 307 -11.02 -7.78 9.60
N ILE A 308 -11.23 -7.77 10.92
CA ILE A 308 -12.57 -7.95 11.49
C ILE A 308 -13.32 -6.61 11.52
N HIS A 309 -12.78 -5.62 12.23
CA HIS A 309 -13.50 -4.37 12.52
C HIS A 309 -13.49 -3.38 11.35
N ASN A 310 -12.34 -3.17 10.71
CA ASN A 310 -12.23 -2.19 9.62
C ASN A 310 -12.64 -2.75 8.25
N HIS A 311 -12.63 -4.07 8.08
CA HIS A 311 -12.86 -4.69 6.78
C HIS A 311 -14.18 -5.46 6.74
N LEU A 312 -14.28 -6.61 7.43
CA LEU A 312 -15.48 -7.45 7.37
C LEU A 312 -16.73 -6.74 7.91
N GLN A 313 -16.62 -6.07 9.06
CA GLN A 313 -17.76 -5.35 9.66
C GLN A 313 -18.29 -4.22 8.76
N LEU A 314 -17.41 -3.47 8.08
CA LEU A 314 -17.83 -2.43 7.13
C LEU A 314 -18.55 -3.06 5.92
N LEU A 315 -18.07 -4.22 5.45
CA LEU A 315 -18.68 -4.93 4.34
C LEU A 315 -20.06 -5.51 4.71
N ILE A 316 -20.21 -6.09 5.90
CA ILE A 316 -21.50 -6.56 6.44
C ILE A 316 -22.50 -5.41 6.49
N ARG A 317 -22.07 -4.25 7.01
CA ARG A 317 -22.89 -3.04 7.07
C ARG A 317 -23.26 -2.54 5.68
N GLY A 318 -22.30 -2.48 4.76
CA GLY A 318 -22.53 -2.06 3.37
C GLY A 318 -23.53 -2.95 2.63
N LEU A 319 -23.42 -4.28 2.82
CA LEU A 319 -24.37 -5.26 2.27
C LEU A 319 -25.75 -5.19 2.94
N ASN A 320 -25.90 -4.44 4.03
CA ASN A 320 -27.13 -4.37 4.83
C ASN A 320 -27.57 -5.76 5.35
N LEU A 321 -26.62 -6.56 5.82
CA LEU A 321 -26.88 -7.84 6.48
C LEU A 321 -26.94 -7.66 8.00
N HIS A 322 -27.88 -8.34 8.64
CA HIS A 322 -27.96 -8.32 10.11
C HIS A 322 -26.74 -9.05 10.71
N PRO A 323 -26.02 -8.48 11.68
CA PRO A 323 -24.80 -9.10 12.24
C PRO A 323 -25.00 -10.52 12.77
N ILE A 324 -26.15 -10.79 13.40
CA ILE A 324 -26.52 -12.14 13.91
C ILE A 324 -26.57 -13.19 12.79
N GLU A 325 -26.89 -12.80 11.56
CA GLU A 325 -26.89 -13.71 10.42
C GLU A 325 -25.54 -13.78 9.70
N ALA A 326 -24.81 -12.66 9.66
CA ALA A 326 -23.56 -12.52 8.91
C ALA A 326 -22.35 -13.14 9.63
N TRP A 327 -22.19 -12.88 10.94
CA TRP A 327 -21.03 -13.37 11.68
C TRP A 327 -20.94 -14.90 11.77
N PRO A 328 -22.03 -15.66 11.95
CA PRO A 328 -21.97 -17.11 11.87
C PRO A 328 -21.52 -17.63 10.49
N VAL A 329 -21.81 -16.91 9.40
CA VAL A 329 -21.31 -17.26 8.06
C VAL A 329 -19.80 -17.15 7.99
N ILE A 330 -19.25 -16.06 8.54
CA ILE A 330 -17.80 -15.79 8.58
C ILE A 330 -17.10 -16.76 9.54
N ARG A 331 -17.64 -16.98 10.75
CA ARG A 331 -17.06 -17.85 11.77
C ARG A 331 -16.83 -19.26 11.24
N ARG A 332 -17.78 -19.83 10.49
CA ARG A 332 -17.63 -21.16 9.86
C ARG A 332 -16.51 -21.25 8.83
N GLN A 333 -15.87 -20.14 8.45
CA GLN A 333 -14.71 -20.14 7.57
C GLN A 333 -13.38 -20.14 8.33
N LEU A 334 -13.42 -20.06 9.67
CA LEU A 334 -12.26 -20.19 10.56
C LEU A 334 -12.07 -21.63 11.07
N ASP A 335 -13.11 -22.46 10.97
CA ASP A 335 -13.11 -23.88 11.34
C ASP A 335 -12.42 -24.73 10.25
#